data_AF-A0A8C1YNT9-F1
#
_entry.id   AF-A0A8C1YNT9-F1
#
_cell.length_a   1.000
_cell.length_b   1.000
_cell.length_c   1.000
_cell.angle_alpha   90.00
_cell.angle_beta   90.00
_cell.angle_gamma   90.00
#
_symmetry.space_group_name_H-M   'P 1'
#
loop_
_entity.id
_entity.type
_entity.pdbx_description
1 polymer ?
#
loop_
_entity_poly.entity_id
_entity_poly.type
_entity_poly.pdbx_seq_one_letter_code
_entity_poly.pdbx_strand_id
1 'polypeptide(L)'
;MRHSALCHSWLSLRLFDEGTINKWKDCCTVVDHVNGATNYFFSPTLVADWFYESISMVLAEIQKKPQRGVPRVEKVERNATVISIILGVGGSRMLYDVVPVVSFKGWPAVAQSWLMENHFWDGKITEEEVISGFYLLPACSSTGQKENEWRLSFARSEVQLKKCISASLMQAYQACKALIIKLLSRPKAISPYHLRSLMLWACDRLPHTYLAQEDYAAHFLLGLIDDLQHCLVNKTCPNYFI
;
A
#
# COMPACT_ATOMS: atom_id res chain seq x y z
N MET A 1 5.80 6.50 19.98
CA MET A 1 5.24 5.36 19.23
C MET A 1 4.99 4.16 20.16
N ARG A 2 4.17 4.28 21.21
CA ARG A 2 3.90 3.18 22.17
C ARG A 2 2.46 2.62 22.10
N HIS A 3 1.66 3.05 21.12
CA HIS A 3 0.22 2.74 21.07
C HIS A 3 -0.24 2.08 19.76
N SER A 4 0.67 1.74 18.83
CA SER A 4 0.30 1.21 17.51
C SER A 4 0.96 -0.15 17.27
N ALA A 5 0.25 -1.03 16.58
CA ALA A 5 0.80 -2.30 16.11
C ALA A 5 1.96 -2.06 15.12
N LEU A 6 2.78 -3.10 14.89
CA LEU A 6 3.79 -3.07 13.82
C LEU A 6 3.14 -2.68 12.49
N CYS A 7 3.88 -1.93 11.67
CA CYS A 7 3.42 -1.33 10.41
C CYS A 7 2.29 -0.29 10.55
N HIS A 8 1.95 0.15 11.77
CA HIS A 8 0.92 1.16 11.99
C HIS A 8 1.43 2.32 12.84
N SER A 9 0.82 3.49 12.69
CA SER A 9 1.19 4.70 13.42
C SER A 9 0.00 5.64 13.61
N TRP A 10 0.08 6.46 14.65
CA TRP A 10 -0.81 7.59 14.84
C TRP A 10 -0.13 8.86 14.32
N LEU A 11 -0.88 9.71 13.63
CA LEU A 11 -0.36 10.95 13.09
C LEU A 11 -0.77 12.13 13.99
N SER A 12 0.14 12.57 14.85
CA SER A 12 -0.08 13.77 15.66
C SER A 12 0.16 15.03 14.84
N LEU A 13 -0.75 15.99 14.95
CA LEU A 13 -0.63 17.30 14.30
C LEU A 13 0.09 18.36 15.14
N ARG A 14 0.64 17.99 16.31
CA ARG A 14 1.28 18.92 17.25
C ARG A 14 2.46 19.74 16.70
N LEU A 15 3.09 19.28 15.62
CA LEU A 15 4.23 19.94 14.98
C LEU A 15 3.82 20.79 13.76
N PHE A 16 2.53 20.82 13.43
CA PHE A 16 2.00 21.60 12.32
C PHE A 16 1.55 22.98 12.81
N ASP A 17 1.54 23.94 11.91
CA ASP A 17 1.06 25.29 12.20
C ASP A 17 -0.46 25.32 12.45
N GLU A 18 -0.92 26.36 13.16
CA GLU A 18 -2.34 26.53 13.48
C GLU A 18 -3.24 26.58 12.25
N GLY A 19 -2.74 27.11 11.11
CA GLY A 19 -3.49 27.15 9.85
C GLY A 19 -3.77 25.75 9.34
N THR A 20 -2.77 24.87 9.35
CA THR A 20 -2.92 23.46 8.99
C THR A 20 -3.86 22.74 9.95
N ILE A 21 -3.71 22.94 11.27
CA ILE A 21 -4.60 22.32 12.27
C ILE A 21 -6.05 22.76 12.05
N ASN A 22 -6.30 24.06 11.91
CA ASN A 22 -7.63 24.61 11.68
C ASN A 22 -8.27 24.10 10.38
N LYS A 23 -7.47 23.96 9.31
CA LYS A 23 -7.93 23.41 8.03
C LYS A 23 -8.43 21.97 8.15
N TRP A 24 -7.78 21.17 8.99
CA TRP A 24 -8.03 19.74 9.11
C TRP A 24 -8.75 19.35 10.41
N LYS A 25 -9.24 20.32 11.19
CA LYS A 25 -9.84 20.11 12.50
C LYS A 25 -11.00 19.10 12.48
N ASP A 26 -11.82 19.13 11.45
CA ASP A 26 -12.99 18.25 11.29
C ASP A 26 -12.58 16.82 10.90
N CYS A 27 -11.30 16.62 10.56
CA CYS A 27 -10.67 15.35 10.28
C CYS A 27 -9.76 14.88 11.42
N CYS A 28 -9.87 15.46 12.61
CA CYS A 28 -9.04 15.12 13.76
C CYS A 28 -9.86 14.52 14.90
N THR A 29 -9.23 13.57 15.61
CA THR A 29 -9.65 13.23 16.98
C THR A 29 -8.87 14.09 17.97
N VAL A 30 -9.48 14.29 19.14
CA VAL A 30 -8.92 15.11 20.23
C VAL A 30 -8.62 14.21 21.41
N VAL A 31 -7.42 14.34 21.96
CA VAL A 31 -7.02 13.68 23.21
C VAL A 31 -6.52 14.75 24.18
N ASP A 32 -7.29 14.95 25.25
CA ASP A 32 -6.91 15.85 26.33
C ASP A 32 -5.99 15.14 27.32
N HIS A 33 -4.87 15.79 27.66
CA HIS A 33 -3.96 15.31 28.69
C HIS A 33 -4.24 15.96 30.04
N VAL A 34 -3.90 15.24 31.12
CA VAL A 34 -4.07 15.67 32.52
C VAL A 34 -3.30 16.98 32.82
N ASN A 35 -2.28 17.31 32.02
CA ASN A 35 -1.53 18.56 32.13
C ASN A 35 -2.18 19.75 31.39
N GLY A 36 -3.39 19.59 30.86
CA GLY A 36 -4.12 20.63 30.12
C GLY A 36 -3.71 20.79 28.65
N ALA A 37 -2.78 19.97 28.13
CA ALA A 37 -2.40 19.99 26.72
C ALA A 37 -3.39 19.17 25.88
N THR A 38 -3.99 19.79 24.86
CA THR A 38 -4.85 19.13 23.88
C THR A 38 -4.04 18.69 22.67
N ASN A 39 -4.05 17.39 22.35
CA ASN A 39 -3.40 16.85 21.17
C ASN A 39 -4.42 16.50 20.10
N TYR A 40 -4.19 17.01 18.88
CA TYR A 40 -4.94 16.65 17.69
C TYR A 40 -4.24 15.50 16.96
N PHE A 41 -5.00 14.44 16.67
CA PHE A 41 -4.54 13.32 15.86
C PHE A 41 -5.36 13.24 14.58
N PHE A 42 -4.67 13.11 13.45
CA PHE A 42 -5.33 13.03 12.16
C PHE A 42 -6.03 11.68 12.01
N SER A 43 -7.34 11.71 11.80
CA SER A 43 -8.19 10.53 11.81
C SER A 43 -8.35 9.92 10.41
N PRO A 44 -7.93 8.67 10.17
CA PRO A 44 -8.05 8.05 8.85
C PRO A 44 -9.49 7.85 8.37
N THR A 45 -10.41 7.63 9.31
CA THR A 45 -11.85 7.46 9.06
C THR A 45 -12.50 8.78 8.68
N LEU A 46 -12.28 9.84 9.47
CA LEU A 46 -12.83 11.17 9.16
C LEU A 46 -12.26 11.73 7.85
N VAL A 47 -10.97 11.49 7.58
CA VAL A 47 -10.36 11.83 6.28
C VAL A 47 -11.02 11.05 5.14
N ALA A 48 -11.31 9.76 5.34
CA ALA A 48 -11.99 8.96 4.34
C ALA A 48 -13.45 9.41 4.12
N ASP A 49 -14.15 9.85 5.16
CA ASP A 49 -15.48 10.47 5.07
C ASP A 49 -15.44 11.75 4.22
N TRP A 50 -14.60 12.70 4.61
CA TRP A 50 -14.42 13.96 3.88
C TRP A 50 -14.04 13.74 2.41
N PHE A 51 -13.14 12.79 2.16
CA PHE A 51 -12.68 12.48 0.81
C PHE A 51 -13.78 11.81 -0.04
N TYR A 52 -14.60 10.95 0.57
CA TYR A 52 -15.75 10.35 -0.09
C TYR A 52 -16.79 11.40 -0.50
N GLU A 53 -17.10 12.35 0.37
CA GLU A 53 -18.00 13.46 0.05
C GLU A 53 -17.46 14.28 -1.12
N SER A 54 -16.16 14.61 -1.07
CA SER A 54 -15.47 15.35 -2.13
C SER A 54 -15.54 14.65 -3.49
N ILE A 55 -15.23 13.35 -3.54
CA ILE A 55 -15.32 12.56 -4.77
C ILE A 55 -16.77 12.45 -5.25
N SER A 56 -17.72 12.22 -4.34
CA SER A 56 -19.13 12.06 -4.69
C SER A 56 -19.70 13.30 -5.37
N MET A 57 -19.30 14.50 -4.93
CA MET A 57 -19.67 15.76 -5.59
C MET A 57 -19.14 15.81 -7.03
N VAL A 58 -17.86 15.49 -7.25
CA VAL A 58 -17.24 15.49 -8.58
C VAL A 58 -17.92 14.47 -9.51
N LEU A 59 -18.18 13.25 -9.02
CA LEU A 59 -18.83 12.21 -9.81
C LEU A 59 -20.28 12.58 -10.17
N ALA A 60 -21.01 13.22 -9.25
CA ALA A 60 -22.36 13.74 -9.52
C ALA A 60 -22.35 14.85 -10.58
N GLU A 61 -21.34 15.72 -10.60
CA GLU A 61 -21.19 16.73 -11.64
C GLU A 61 -20.93 16.12 -13.02
N ILE A 62 -20.05 15.12 -13.09
CA ILE A 62 -19.77 14.36 -14.32
C ILE A 62 -21.06 13.70 -14.84
N GLN A 63 -21.88 13.13 -13.96
CA GLN A 63 -23.16 12.52 -14.33
C GLN A 63 -24.19 13.54 -14.83
N LYS A 64 -24.26 14.73 -14.21
CA LYS A 64 -25.20 15.79 -14.59
C LYS A 64 -24.85 16.43 -15.93
N LYS A 65 -23.56 16.51 -16.28
CA LYS A 65 -23.06 17.17 -17.50
C LYS A 65 -22.19 16.21 -18.31
N PRO A 66 -22.79 15.17 -18.94
CA PRO A 66 -22.02 14.21 -19.72
C PRO A 66 -21.39 14.91 -20.94
N GLN A 67 -20.07 14.77 -21.08
CA GLN A 67 -19.32 15.29 -22.21
C GLN A 67 -18.84 14.15 -23.10
N ARG A 68 -18.84 14.38 -24.42
CA ARG A 68 -18.34 13.41 -25.39
C ARG A 68 -16.86 13.14 -25.11
N GLY A 69 -16.49 11.86 -24.98
CA GLY A 69 -15.11 11.44 -24.67
C GLY A 69 -14.79 11.34 -23.17
N VAL A 70 -15.68 11.80 -22.29
CA VAL A 70 -15.53 11.63 -20.84
C VAL A 70 -16.13 10.28 -20.41
N PRO A 71 -15.47 9.52 -19.50
CA PRO A 71 -16.03 8.29 -18.97
C PRO A 71 -17.37 8.51 -18.27
N ARG A 72 -18.32 7.60 -18.51
CA ARG A 72 -19.60 7.57 -17.80
C ARG A 72 -19.41 6.89 -16.45
N VAL A 73 -19.83 7.55 -15.36
CA VAL A 73 -19.87 6.94 -14.03
C VAL A 73 -21.02 5.93 -13.98
N GLU A 74 -20.70 4.64 -13.96
CA GLU A 74 -21.69 3.57 -13.95
C GLU A 74 -22.05 3.09 -12.54
N LYS A 75 -21.06 3.05 -11.64
CA LYS A 75 -21.26 2.60 -10.27
C LYS A 75 -20.26 3.28 -9.34
N VAL A 76 -20.70 3.60 -8.13
CA VAL A 76 -19.85 4.07 -7.04
C VAL A 76 -20.24 3.28 -5.80
N GLU A 77 -19.28 2.62 -5.16
CA GLU A 77 -19.47 1.89 -3.91
C GLU A 77 -18.42 2.32 -2.90
N ARG A 78 -18.85 2.49 -1.65
CA ARG A 78 -17.95 2.78 -0.55
C ARG A 78 -17.77 1.54 0.31
N ASN A 79 -16.54 1.06 0.40
CA ASN A 79 -16.15 -0.10 1.22
C ASN A 79 -15.17 0.36 2.30
N ALA A 80 -15.72 0.71 3.46
CA ALA A 80 -14.99 1.35 4.55
C ALA A 80 -14.26 2.63 4.11
N THR A 81 -12.94 2.57 3.96
CA THR A 81 -12.07 3.69 3.58
C THR A 81 -11.69 3.69 2.11
N VAL A 82 -12.15 2.69 1.34
CA VAL A 82 -11.93 2.56 -0.10
C VAL A 82 -13.20 2.94 -0.85
N ILE A 83 -13.04 3.66 -1.96
CA ILE A 83 -14.11 4.07 -2.87
C ILE A 83 -13.89 3.33 -4.19
N SER A 84 -14.78 2.41 -4.51
CA SER A 84 -14.74 1.62 -5.74
C SER A 84 -15.65 2.27 -6.79
N ILE A 85 -15.08 2.68 -7.92
CA ILE A 85 -15.76 3.40 -9.00
C ILE A 85 -15.68 2.56 -10.28
N ILE A 86 -16.81 2.32 -10.92
CA ILE A 86 -16.87 1.74 -12.26
C ILE A 86 -17.13 2.83 -13.27
N LEU A 87 -16.17 3.04 -14.17
CA LEU A 87 -16.26 3.99 -15.27
C LEU A 87 -16.40 3.25 -16.60
N GLY A 88 -17.41 3.63 -17.39
CA GLY A 88 -17.64 3.12 -18.74
C GLY A 88 -17.06 4.06 -19.80
N VAL A 89 -16.28 3.52 -20.73
CA VAL A 89 -15.75 4.24 -21.90
C VAL A 89 -15.94 3.38 -23.14
N GLY A 90 -16.82 3.81 -24.05
CA GLY A 90 -17.21 3.00 -25.20
C GLY A 90 -17.85 1.67 -24.76
N GLY A 91 -17.26 0.55 -25.20
CA GLY A 91 -17.67 -0.81 -24.79
C GLY A 91 -16.95 -1.36 -23.55
N SER A 92 -15.99 -0.61 -22.98
CA SER A 92 -15.14 -1.07 -21.87
C SER A 92 -15.61 -0.52 -20.53
N ARG A 93 -15.42 -1.32 -19.47
CA ARG A 93 -15.71 -0.94 -18.07
C ARG A 93 -14.44 -1.07 -17.25
N MET A 94 -14.03 0.00 -16.60
CA MET A 94 -12.84 0.06 -15.75
C MET A 94 -13.25 0.21 -14.29
N LEU A 95 -12.68 -0.62 -13.41
CA LEU A 95 -12.82 -0.52 -11.96
C LEU A 95 -11.63 0.24 -11.38
N TYR A 96 -11.92 1.27 -10.59
CA TYR A 96 -10.94 2.04 -9.84
C TYR A 96 -11.23 1.89 -8.35
N ASP A 97 -10.26 1.43 -7.59
CA ASP A 97 -10.27 1.54 -6.14
C ASP A 97 -9.45 2.77 -5.73
N VAL A 98 -10.11 3.75 -5.12
CA VAL A 98 -9.51 5.02 -4.72
C VAL A 98 -9.49 5.10 -3.20
N VAL A 99 -8.34 5.51 -2.64
CA VAL A 99 -8.13 5.64 -1.20
C VAL A 99 -7.37 6.94 -0.93
N PRO A 100 -7.78 7.77 0.05
CA PRO A 100 -7.00 8.94 0.45
C PRO A 100 -5.75 8.48 1.20
N VAL A 101 -4.64 9.19 1.02
CA VAL A 101 -3.37 8.85 1.67
C VAL A 101 -2.68 10.10 2.18
N VAL A 102 -1.85 9.95 3.22
CA VAL A 102 -0.90 10.99 3.62
C VAL A 102 0.47 10.62 3.06
N SER A 103 1.06 11.50 2.25
CA SER A 103 2.40 11.28 1.71
C SER A 103 3.46 11.86 2.65
N PHE A 104 4.47 11.05 2.96
CA PHE A 104 5.67 11.48 3.67
C PHE A 104 6.87 11.48 2.72
N LYS A 105 7.83 12.37 3.00
CA LYS A 105 9.16 12.35 2.40
C LYS A 105 10.12 11.67 3.38
N GLY A 106 11.10 10.93 2.84
CA GLY A 106 12.10 10.20 3.62
C GLY A 106 11.62 8.81 4.07
N TRP A 107 12.41 8.19 4.95
CA TRP A 107 12.22 6.81 5.39
C TRP A 107 11.72 6.72 6.84
N PRO A 108 10.75 5.84 7.16
CA PRO A 108 10.23 5.73 8.51
C PRO A 108 11.21 4.98 9.41
N ALA A 109 11.38 5.46 10.65
CA ALA A 109 12.34 4.89 11.61
C ALA A 109 12.14 3.38 11.87
N VAL A 110 10.90 2.87 11.78
CA VAL A 110 10.60 1.44 11.97
C VAL A 110 11.20 0.55 10.86
N ALA A 111 11.46 1.12 9.69
CA ALA A 111 12.04 0.43 8.54
C ALA A 111 13.55 0.70 8.39
N GLN A 112 14.19 1.37 9.35
CA GLN A 112 15.59 1.78 9.22
C GLN A 112 16.54 0.58 9.08
N SER A 113 16.20 -0.56 9.67
CA SER A 113 16.98 -1.80 9.53
C SER A 113 17.08 -2.29 8.09
N TRP A 114 16.08 -2.03 7.26
CA TRP A 114 16.09 -2.38 5.83
C TRP A 114 17.23 -1.67 5.09
N LEU A 115 17.68 -0.49 5.55
CA LEU A 115 18.80 0.21 4.91
C LEU A 115 20.18 -0.37 5.26
N MET A 116 20.23 -1.33 6.20
CA MET A 116 21.48 -1.94 6.64
C MET A 116 21.88 -3.15 5.79
N GLU A 117 21.02 -3.56 4.86
CA GLU A 117 21.18 -4.75 4.02
C GLU A 117 21.30 -4.37 2.53
N ASN A 118 21.73 -5.32 1.69
CA ASN A 118 21.92 -5.08 0.26
C ASN A 118 20.68 -5.51 -0.54
N HIS A 119 19.88 -4.54 -0.96
CA HIS A 119 18.61 -4.75 -1.69
C HIS A 119 18.65 -4.28 -3.16
N PHE A 120 19.83 -3.91 -3.65
CA PHE A 120 20.01 -3.26 -4.94
C PHE A 120 20.52 -4.25 -5.98
N TRP A 121 19.64 -5.16 -6.39
CA TRP A 121 20.01 -6.37 -7.15
C TRP A 121 20.48 -6.11 -8.57
N ASP A 122 20.15 -4.98 -9.17
CA ASP A 122 20.59 -4.61 -10.53
C ASP A 122 21.78 -3.64 -10.53
N GLY A 123 22.17 -3.13 -9.36
CA GLY A 123 23.22 -2.12 -9.18
C GLY A 123 22.97 -0.78 -9.87
N LYS A 124 21.78 -0.54 -10.40
CA LYS A 124 21.44 0.67 -11.18
C LYS A 124 20.56 1.63 -10.42
N ILE A 125 19.61 1.09 -9.65
CA ILE A 125 18.73 1.90 -8.82
C ILE A 125 19.51 2.41 -7.61
N THR A 126 19.35 3.69 -7.28
CA THR A 126 20.00 4.26 -6.10
C THR A 126 19.12 4.10 -4.86
N GLU A 127 19.75 4.10 -3.68
CA GLU A 127 19.03 4.07 -2.41
C GLU A 127 18.04 5.23 -2.32
N GLU A 128 18.46 6.43 -2.70
CA GLU A 128 17.64 7.65 -2.65
C GLU A 128 16.36 7.54 -3.49
N GLU A 129 16.42 6.84 -4.63
CA GLU A 129 15.23 6.60 -5.47
C GLU A 129 14.21 5.71 -4.74
N VAL A 130 14.69 4.67 -4.05
CA VAL A 130 13.83 3.72 -3.32
C VAL A 130 13.26 4.35 -2.05
N ILE A 131 14.05 5.10 -1.30
CA ILE A 131 13.70 5.56 0.06
C ILE A 131 13.11 6.97 0.10
N SER A 132 12.81 7.53 -1.08
CA SER A 132 12.33 8.91 -1.25
C SER A 132 11.06 9.27 -0.47
N GLY A 133 10.23 8.29 -0.10
CA GLY A 133 9.03 8.52 0.68
C GLY A 133 8.14 7.30 0.83
N PHE A 134 7.22 7.39 1.79
CA PHE A 134 6.19 6.39 2.07
C PHE A 134 4.83 7.05 2.21
N TYR A 135 3.78 6.23 2.29
CA TYR A 135 2.41 6.68 2.50
C TYR A 135 1.86 6.15 3.82
N LEU A 136 0.90 6.88 4.38
CA LEU A 136 -0.01 6.39 5.40
C LEU A 136 -1.37 6.13 4.75
N LEU A 137 -1.84 4.90 4.87
CA LEU A 137 -3.14 4.44 4.39
C LEU A 137 -4.17 4.41 5.53
N PRO A 138 -5.44 4.70 5.26
CA PRO A 138 -6.53 4.64 6.24
C PRO A 138 -6.94 3.19 6.48
N ALA A 139 -6.08 2.45 7.16
CA ALA A 139 -6.26 1.06 7.53
C ALA A 139 -5.73 0.84 8.95
N CYS A 140 -6.53 0.18 9.77
CA CYS A 140 -6.24 -0.11 11.16
C CYS A 140 -5.82 -1.58 11.34
N SER A 141 -4.95 -1.86 12.30
CA SER A 141 -4.67 -3.23 12.72
C SER A 141 -5.90 -3.88 13.38
N SER A 142 -5.90 -5.20 13.49
CA SER A 142 -7.02 -5.97 14.07
C SER A 142 -7.31 -5.63 15.54
N THR A 143 -6.31 -5.15 16.27
CA THR A 143 -6.40 -4.78 17.69
C THR A 143 -6.20 -3.27 17.92
N GLY A 144 -6.15 -2.49 16.84
CA GLY A 144 -5.82 -1.08 16.85
C GLY A 144 -7.02 -0.16 17.09
N GLN A 145 -6.75 1.15 17.10
CA GLN A 145 -7.79 2.17 17.19
C GLN A 145 -8.12 2.74 15.81
N LYS A 146 -9.25 2.32 15.25
CA LYS A 146 -9.67 2.66 13.88
C LYS A 146 -9.66 4.17 13.59
N GLU A 147 -10.03 4.98 14.58
CA GLU A 147 -10.13 6.43 14.44
C GLU A 147 -8.78 7.16 14.46
N ASN A 148 -7.69 6.49 14.82
CA ASN A 148 -6.37 7.12 15.01
C ASN A 148 -5.25 6.43 14.22
N GLU A 149 -5.47 5.20 13.77
CA GLU A 149 -4.41 4.32 13.31
C GLU A 149 -4.32 4.24 11.80
N TRP A 150 -3.17 4.66 11.29
CA TRP A 150 -2.80 4.58 9.89
C TRP A 150 -1.84 3.42 9.65
N ARG A 151 -1.93 2.77 8.50
CA ARG A 151 -0.99 1.73 8.06
C ARG A 151 0.08 2.31 7.15
N LEU A 152 1.34 1.97 7.39
CA LEU A 152 2.45 2.34 6.52
C LEU A 152 2.32 1.62 5.16
N SER A 153 2.68 2.31 4.08
CA SER A 153 2.74 1.75 2.73
C SER A 153 3.96 2.26 1.98
N PHE A 154 4.72 1.32 1.44
CA PHE A 154 5.95 1.54 0.69
C PHE A 154 5.72 1.44 -0.83
N ALA A 155 4.49 1.71 -1.29
CA ALA A 155 4.10 1.51 -2.69
C ALA A 155 5.02 2.25 -3.68
N ARG A 156 5.59 3.41 -3.29
CA ARG A 156 6.58 4.13 -4.10
C ARG A 156 7.85 3.31 -4.27
N SER A 157 8.45 2.87 -3.17
CA SER A 157 9.65 2.04 -3.12
C SER A 157 9.46 0.72 -3.88
N GLU A 158 8.32 0.06 -3.68
CA GLU A 158 7.97 -1.18 -4.39
C GLU A 158 7.88 -1.01 -5.90
N VAL A 159 7.44 0.16 -6.39
CA VAL A 159 7.41 0.46 -7.83
C VAL A 159 8.81 0.63 -8.37
N GLN A 160 9.72 1.24 -7.61
CA GLN A 160 11.10 1.40 -8.04
C GLN A 160 11.83 0.05 -8.06
N LEU A 161 11.78 -0.74 -6.98
CA LEU A 161 12.39 -2.08 -6.92
C LEU A 161 11.87 -3.02 -8.00
N LYS A 162 10.58 -2.91 -8.37
CA LYS A 162 10.01 -3.71 -9.47
C LYS A 162 10.74 -3.47 -10.80
N LYS A 163 11.30 -2.29 -11.04
CA LYS A 163 12.03 -1.98 -12.29
C LYS A 163 13.32 -2.77 -12.43
N CYS A 164 13.89 -3.22 -11.31
CA CYS A 164 15.12 -4.00 -11.25
C CYS A 164 14.89 -5.49 -11.58
N ILE A 165 13.64 -5.93 -11.64
CA ILE A 165 13.28 -7.32 -11.92
C ILE A 165 13.12 -7.50 -13.43
N SER A 166 13.85 -8.47 -13.99
CA SER A 166 13.80 -8.76 -15.43
C SER A 166 12.39 -9.16 -15.89
N ALA A 167 12.10 -8.94 -17.17
CA ALA A 167 10.79 -9.24 -17.74
C ALA A 167 10.43 -10.72 -17.58
N SER A 168 11.39 -11.64 -17.77
CA SER A 168 11.19 -13.08 -17.64
C SER A 168 10.80 -13.47 -16.20
N LEU A 169 11.47 -12.93 -15.18
CA LEU A 169 11.12 -13.19 -13.78
C LEU A 169 9.79 -12.54 -13.38
N MET A 170 9.49 -11.36 -13.92
CA MET A 170 8.18 -10.74 -13.73
C MET A 170 7.04 -11.58 -14.33
N GLN A 171 7.26 -12.22 -15.48
CA GLN A 171 6.30 -13.16 -16.08
C GLN A 171 6.13 -14.40 -15.21
N ALA A 172 7.23 -14.97 -14.70
CA ALA A 172 7.20 -16.08 -13.73
C ALA A 172 6.38 -15.72 -12.48
N TYR A 173 6.58 -14.52 -11.94
CA TYR A 173 5.78 -14.01 -10.82
C TYR A 173 4.29 -13.87 -11.19
N GLN A 174 3.94 -13.34 -12.38
CA GLN A 174 2.54 -13.26 -12.81
C GLN A 174 1.90 -14.65 -12.94
N ALA A 175 2.63 -15.63 -13.48
CA ALA A 175 2.18 -17.01 -13.57
C ALA A 175 1.96 -17.62 -12.17
N CYS A 176 2.92 -17.46 -11.26
CA CYS A 176 2.79 -17.86 -9.85
C CYS A 176 1.54 -17.24 -9.21
N LYS A 177 1.38 -15.91 -9.33
CA LYS A 177 0.23 -15.17 -8.81
C LYS A 177 -1.10 -15.70 -9.37
N ALA A 178 -1.19 -15.93 -10.68
CA ALA A 178 -2.40 -16.43 -11.32
C ALA A 178 -2.77 -17.84 -10.83
N LEU A 179 -1.77 -18.72 -10.68
CA LEU A 179 -1.95 -20.07 -10.14
C LEU A 179 -2.43 -20.03 -8.69
N ILE A 180 -1.67 -19.35 -7.82
CA ILE A 180 -1.92 -19.34 -6.38
C ILE A 180 -3.24 -18.68 -6.02
N ILE A 181 -3.58 -17.53 -6.63
CA ILE A 181 -4.85 -16.85 -6.33
C ILE A 181 -6.05 -17.74 -6.68
N LYS A 182 -5.94 -18.55 -7.74
CA LYS A 182 -7.00 -19.48 -8.15
C LYS A 182 -7.07 -20.68 -7.20
N LEU A 183 -5.94 -21.34 -6.94
CA LEU A 183 -5.86 -22.55 -6.13
C LEU A 183 -6.19 -22.29 -4.66
N LEU A 184 -5.71 -21.18 -4.11
CA LEU A 184 -5.94 -20.76 -2.73
C LEU A 184 -7.03 -19.68 -2.63
N SER A 185 -8.00 -19.70 -3.55
CA SER A 185 -9.13 -18.77 -3.52
C SER A 185 -10.02 -18.97 -2.28
N ARG A 186 -9.95 -20.15 -1.65
CA ARG A 186 -10.64 -20.49 -0.39
C ARG A 186 -9.73 -21.37 0.48
N PRO A 187 -9.47 -21.00 1.75
CA PRO A 187 -9.82 -19.71 2.36
C PRO A 187 -9.05 -18.54 1.73
N LYS A 188 -9.60 -17.32 1.78
CA LYS A 188 -8.93 -16.09 1.29
C LYS A 188 -7.80 -15.65 2.24
N ALA A 189 -6.87 -16.56 2.54
CA ALA A 189 -5.74 -16.33 3.43
C ALA A 189 -4.58 -15.63 2.71
N ILE A 190 -4.38 -15.94 1.42
CA ILE A 190 -3.29 -15.38 0.61
C ILE A 190 -3.83 -14.27 -0.28
N SER A 191 -3.09 -13.16 -0.29
CA SER A 191 -3.38 -11.98 -1.10
C SER A 191 -2.24 -11.75 -2.10
N PRO A 192 -2.49 -11.00 -3.19
CA PRO A 192 -1.43 -10.61 -4.13
C PRO A 192 -0.24 -9.91 -3.46
N TYR A 193 -0.48 -9.22 -2.34
CA TYR A 193 0.57 -8.49 -1.63
C TYR A 193 1.56 -9.43 -0.95
N HIS A 194 1.09 -10.54 -0.36
CA HIS A 194 1.97 -11.56 0.22
C HIS A 194 2.93 -12.12 -0.84
N LEU A 195 2.41 -12.47 -2.02
CA LEU A 195 3.23 -12.98 -3.12
C LEU A 195 4.24 -11.93 -3.61
N ARG A 196 3.86 -10.64 -3.61
CA ARG A 196 4.77 -9.55 -3.94
C ARG A 196 5.90 -9.46 -2.93
N SER A 197 5.61 -9.54 -1.63
CA SER A 197 6.65 -9.55 -0.58
C SER A 197 7.59 -10.74 -0.73
N LEU A 198 7.08 -11.95 -1.01
CA LEU A 198 7.92 -13.13 -1.27
C LEU A 198 8.83 -12.94 -2.49
N MET A 199 8.32 -12.32 -3.56
CA MET A 199 9.13 -12.01 -4.73
C MET A 199 10.31 -11.08 -4.40
N LEU A 200 10.08 -10.05 -3.58
CA LEU A 200 11.16 -9.14 -3.17
C LEU A 200 12.20 -9.86 -2.29
N TRP A 201 11.76 -10.69 -1.33
CA TRP A 201 12.66 -11.52 -0.53
C TRP A 201 13.45 -12.54 -1.36
N ALA A 202 12.82 -13.14 -2.38
CA ALA A 202 13.51 -14.05 -3.28
C ALA A 202 14.61 -13.34 -4.07
N CYS A 203 14.39 -12.08 -4.48
CA CYS A 203 15.40 -11.28 -5.14
C CYS A 203 16.58 -10.89 -4.22
N ASP A 204 16.35 -10.66 -2.92
CA ASP A 204 17.46 -10.49 -1.96
C ASP A 204 18.30 -11.77 -1.80
N ARG A 205 17.62 -12.92 -1.77
CA ARG A 205 18.27 -14.22 -1.50
C ARG A 205 19.07 -14.74 -2.70
N LEU A 206 18.63 -14.46 -3.92
CA LEU A 206 19.21 -15.02 -5.14
C LEU A 206 20.39 -14.17 -5.65
N PRO A 207 21.44 -14.80 -6.19
CA PRO A 207 22.59 -14.05 -6.70
C PRO A 207 22.20 -13.24 -7.95
N HIS A 208 22.83 -12.08 -8.13
CA HIS A 208 22.62 -11.21 -9.31
C HIS A 208 22.76 -11.99 -10.63
N THR A 209 23.71 -12.93 -10.72
CA THR A 209 23.92 -13.76 -11.92
C THR A 209 22.70 -14.61 -12.27
N TYR A 210 21.96 -15.07 -11.27
CA TYR A 210 20.69 -15.79 -11.46
C TYR A 210 19.60 -14.83 -11.92
N LEU A 211 19.46 -13.68 -11.25
CA LEU A 211 18.40 -12.70 -11.55
C LEU A 211 18.52 -12.10 -12.96
N ALA A 212 19.75 -12.04 -13.49
CA ALA A 212 20.05 -11.55 -14.82
C ALA A 212 19.76 -12.56 -15.96
N GLN A 213 19.53 -13.85 -15.66
CA GLN A 213 19.34 -14.90 -16.67
C GLN A 213 17.87 -15.22 -16.90
N GLU A 214 17.43 -15.19 -18.16
CA GLU A 214 16.03 -15.40 -18.53
C GLU A 214 15.57 -16.87 -18.39
N ASP A 215 16.49 -17.83 -18.56
CA ASP A 215 16.22 -19.27 -18.52
C ASP A 215 15.79 -19.79 -17.14
N TYR A 216 16.01 -19.00 -16.10
CA TYR A 216 15.66 -19.37 -14.73
C TYR A 216 14.23 -18.99 -14.31
N ALA A 217 13.41 -18.46 -15.21
CA ALA A 217 12.02 -18.09 -14.89
C ALA A 217 11.20 -19.25 -14.29
N ALA A 218 11.33 -20.46 -14.83
CA ALA A 218 10.61 -21.63 -14.30
C ALA A 218 11.09 -21.99 -12.88
N HIS A 219 12.41 -21.99 -12.66
CA HIS A 219 13.00 -22.25 -11.35
C HIS A 219 12.63 -21.17 -10.33
N PHE A 220 12.59 -19.90 -10.75
CA PHE A 220 12.15 -18.79 -9.91
C PHE A 220 10.68 -18.94 -9.49
N LEU A 221 9.79 -19.30 -10.42
CA LEU A 221 8.39 -19.60 -10.10
C LEU A 221 8.28 -20.69 -9.04
N LEU A 222 9.00 -21.81 -9.22
CA LEU A 222 8.98 -22.92 -8.26
C LEU A 222 9.49 -22.47 -6.89
N GLY A 223 10.58 -21.71 -6.85
CA GLY A 223 11.10 -21.13 -5.60
C GLY A 223 10.09 -20.24 -4.87
N LEU A 224 9.28 -19.45 -5.60
CA LEU A 224 8.21 -18.66 -4.97
C LEU A 224 7.11 -19.52 -4.36
N ILE A 225 6.83 -20.70 -4.94
CA ILE A 225 5.87 -21.65 -4.39
C ILE A 225 6.44 -22.28 -3.10
N ASP A 226 7.72 -22.65 -3.11
CA ASP A 226 8.41 -23.18 -1.94
C ASP A 226 8.45 -22.17 -0.79
N ASP A 227 8.74 -20.90 -1.10
CA ASP A 227 8.70 -19.79 -0.14
C ASP A 227 7.30 -19.62 0.47
N LEU A 228 6.26 -19.66 -0.37
CA LEU A 228 4.89 -19.57 0.09
C LEU A 228 4.52 -20.76 1.00
N GLN A 229 4.92 -21.97 0.62
CA GLN A 229 4.71 -23.17 1.42
C GLN A 229 5.40 -23.04 2.77
N HIS A 230 6.66 -22.59 2.79
CA HIS A 230 7.42 -22.35 4.01
C HIS A 230 6.70 -21.34 4.92
N CYS A 231 6.23 -20.22 4.36
CA CYS A 231 5.46 -19.22 5.10
C CYS A 231 4.16 -19.76 5.68
N LEU A 232 3.42 -20.58 4.92
CA LEU A 232 2.18 -21.19 5.37
C LEU A 232 2.41 -22.19 6.51
N VAL A 233 3.41 -23.07 6.38
CA VAL A 233 3.76 -24.06 7.41
C VAL A 233 4.18 -23.39 8.70
N ASN A 234 5.02 -22.36 8.61
CA ASN A 234 5.51 -21.64 9.79
C ASN A 234 4.55 -20.56 10.31
N LYS A 235 3.46 -20.29 9.60
CA LYS A 235 2.48 -19.22 9.92
C LYS A 235 3.13 -17.84 10.00
N THR A 236 4.16 -17.61 9.19
CA THR A 236 4.94 -16.36 9.17
C THR A 236 5.13 -15.89 7.73
N CYS A 237 4.84 -14.63 7.47
CA CYS A 237 5.11 -13.97 6.19
C CYS A 237 5.58 -12.55 6.49
N PRO A 238 6.90 -12.31 6.62
CA PRO A 238 7.43 -11.01 7.01
C PRO A 238 7.12 -9.95 5.94
N ASN A 239 6.91 -8.71 6.39
CA ASN A 239 6.88 -7.58 5.46
C ASN A 239 8.30 -7.39 4.91
N TYR A 240 8.41 -6.91 3.67
CA TYR A 240 9.73 -6.75 3.05
C TYR A 240 10.52 -5.56 3.65
N PHE A 241 9.83 -4.50 4.09
CA PHE A 241 10.47 -3.28 4.60
C PHE A 241 10.46 -3.16 6.12
N ILE A 242 9.72 -4.02 6.84
CA ILE A 242 9.51 -3.97 8.30
C ILE A 242 9.68 -5.34 8.92
#